data_AF-A0A3D0C653-F1
#
_entry.id   AF-A0A3D0C653-F1
#
_cell.length_a   1.000
_cell.length_b   1.000
_cell.length_c   1.000
_cell.angle_alpha   90.00
_cell.angle_beta   90.00
_cell.angle_gamma   90.00
#
_symmetry.space_group_name_H-M   'P 1'
#
loop_
_entity.id
_entity.type
_entity.pdbx_description
1 polymer ?
#
loop_
_entity_poly.entity_id
_entity_poly.type
_entity_poly.pdbx_seq_one_letter_code
_entity_poly.pdbx_strand_id
1 'polypeptide(L)'
;LAKPLIKNILVIGPNADKKHGQGGGSSEVKSAYEITPLQGLKNALGDDVNITVMRARSSVLAPIASDYVNSRHWTGTPAWNISTFSDQARTQLTSESWIVDAKYLSPNKTSTHTSIDDSVGNSIIKSAQEKVTDFITMKADIKPLQTGIHSLKVKALGKFELTVNGQKLLTHEGMNNEVLSHDIELVAGEVYQFVIDYDGSDSFVLGWDAPGNLFSDEANYLAAAKNADAVVYFGGLSHGDDREAIDRDDMKLPNAQDEIITKLLSANPNTIVFMVAGSA
;
A
#
# COMPACT_ATOMS: atom_id res chain seq x y z
N LEU A 1 3.54 -34.41 -27.77
CA LEU A 1 3.74 -34.43 -26.31
C LEU A 1 2.42 -34.00 -25.67
N ALA A 2 1.81 -34.86 -24.85
CA ALA A 2 0.62 -34.45 -24.09
C ALA A 2 1.03 -33.33 -23.13
N LYS A 3 0.31 -32.19 -23.13
CA LYS A 3 0.55 -31.13 -22.16
C LYS A 3 0.33 -31.72 -20.75
N PRO A 4 1.20 -31.45 -19.76
CA PRO A 4 0.90 -31.81 -18.39
C PRO A 4 -0.42 -31.16 -17.99
N LEU A 5 -1.33 -31.97 -17.45
CA LEU A 5 -2.60 -31.48 -16.95
C LEU A 5 -2.33 -30.79 -15.62
N ILE A 6 -2.48 -29.47 -15.57
CA ILE A 6 -2.38 -28.70 -14.33
C ILE A 6 -3.45 -29.21 -13.36
N LYS A 7 -3.07 -29.53 -12.12
CA LYS A 7 -3.96 -30.04 -11.08
C LYS A 7 -4.00 -29.15 -9.84
N ASN A 8 -2.92 -28.46 -9.54
CA ASN A 8 -2.82 -27.58 -8.38
C ASN A 8 -2.21 -26.24 -8.82
N ILE A 9 -2.94 -25.16 -8.62
CA ILE A 9 -2.40 -23.81 -8.83
C ILE A 9 -2.45 -22.99 -7.55
N LEU A 10 -1.45 -22.14 -7.38
CA LEU A 10 -1.47 -21.06 -6.40
C LEU A 10 -1.90 -19.79 -7.11
N VAL A 11 -3.02 -19.19 -6.70
CA VAL A 11 -3.45 -17.85 -7.12
C VAL A 11 -3.09 -16.86 -6.02
N ILE A 12 -2.32 -15.84 -6.35
CA ILE A 12 -1.78 -14.91 -5.36
C ILE A 12 -1.65 -13.48 -5.91
N GLY A 13 -1.72 -12.49 -5.04
CA GLY A 13 -1.52 -11.09 -5.38
C GLY A 13 -2.72 -10.20 -5.08
N PRO A 14 -2.51 -8.87 -4.99
CA PRO A 14 -3.53 -7.92 -4.52
C PRO A 14 -4.75 -7.85 -5.44
N ASN A 15 -4.57 -8.10 -6.74
CA ASN A 15 -5.61 -7.97 -7.75
C ASN A 15 -6.31 -9.30 -8.09
N ALA A 16 -5.98 -10.40 -7.40
CA ALA A 16 -6.52 -11.72 -7.71
C ALA A 16 -8.05 -11.78 -7.59
N ASP A 17 -8.62 -11.17 -6.55
CA ASP A 17 -10.07 -11.12 -6.32
C ASP A 17 -10.59 -9.67 -6.26
N LYS A 18 -9.89 -8.75 -6.94
CA LYS A 18 -10.26 -7.34 -6.97
C LYS A 18 -11.14 -7.05 -8.18
N LYS A 19 -12.15 -6.20 -7.97
CA LYS A 19 -12.95 -5.58 -9.02
C LYS A 19 -12.31 -4.24 -9.40
N HIS A 20 -12.17 -4.01 -10.70
CA HIS A 20 -11.57 -2.82 -11.30
C HIS A 20 -12.58 -2.03 -12.15
N GLY A 21 -13.79 -2.53 -12.38
CA GLY A 21 -14.85 -1.80 -13.09
C GLY A 21 -15.47 -0.67 -12.27
N GLN A 22 -15.35 -0.72 -10.95
CA GLN A 22 -15.82 0.33 -10.03
C GLN A 22 -14.64 1.17 -9.53
N GLY A 23 -14.77 2.50 -9.57
CA GLY A 23 -13.71 3.48 -9.29
C GLY A 23 -13.15 4.18 -10.53
N GLY A 24 -12.14 5.05 -10.34
CA GLY A 24 -11.50 5.80 -11.42
C GLY A 24 -12.09 7.19 -11.70
N GLY A 25 -13.03 7.65 -10.86
CA GLY A 25 -13.60 9.00 -10.94
C GLY A 25 -14.55 9.18 -12.12
N SER A 26 -14.46 10.31 -12.82
CA SER A 26 -15.37 10.68 -13.92
C SER A 26 -15.41 9.68 -15.10
N SER A 27 -14.37 8.84 -15.24
CA SER A 27 -14.29 7.80 -16.28
C SER A 27 -14.81 6.43 -15.82
N GLU A 28 -15.36 6.33 -14.61
CA GLU A 28 -15.92 5.07 -14.08
C GLU A 28 -17.08 4.57 -14.94
N VAL A 29 -17.04 3.27 -15.28
CA VAL A 29 -18.15 2.60 -15.97
C VAL A 29 -18.83 1.62 -15.03
N LYS A 30 -20.04 1.96 -14.58
CA LYS A 30 -20.87 1.11 -13.72
C LYS A 30 -21.37 -0.11 -14.50
N SER A 31 -20.60 -1.20 -14.46
CA SER A 31 -20.99 -2.47 -15.06
C SER A 31 -22.10 -3.15 -14.25
N ALA A 32 -22.99 -3.87 -14.95
CA ALA A 32 -24.05 -4.66 -14.30
C ALA A 32 -23.46 -5.76 -13.40
N TYR A 33 -22.32 -6.32 -13.80
CA TYR A 33 -21.52 -7.24 -13.02
C TYR A 33 -20.07 -7.19 -13.49
N GLU A 34 -19.17 -7.71 -12.66
CA GLU A 34 -17.76 -7.89 -12.98
C GLU A 34 -17.29 -9.24 -12.44
N ILE A 35 -16.54 -9.97 -13.27
CA ILE A 35 -15.91 -11.23 -12.92
C ILE A 35 -14.47 -10.93 -12.54
N THR A 36 -14.10 -11.19 -11.28
CA THR A 36 -12.71 -11.04 -10.82
C THR A 36 -11.81 -12.07 -11.50
N PRO A 37 -10.49 -11.87 -11.56
CA PRO A 37 -9.60 -12.86 -12.14
C PRO A 37 -9.72 -14.24 -11.47
N LEU A 38 -9.85 -14.27 -10.13
CA LEU A 38 -10.09 -15.49 -9.36
C LEU A 38 -11.41 -16.16 -9.76
N GLN A 39 -12.50 -15.39 -9.87
CA GLN A 39 -13.78 -15.94 -10.30
C GLN A 39 -13.71 -16.48 -11.73
N GLY A 40 -12.99 -15.81 -12.63
CA GLY A 40 -12.75 -16.27 -13.99
C GLY A 40 -11.99 -17.60 -14.03
N LEU A 41 -10.93 -17.74 -13.22
CA LEU A 41 -10.19 -18.99 -13.09
C LEU A 41 -11.06 -20.13 -12.55
N LYS A 42 -11.84 -19.88 -11.51
CA LYS A 42 -12.80 -20.86 -10.96
C LYS A 42 -13.82 -21.31 -12.01
N ASN A 43 -14.37 -20.36 -12.77
CA ASN A 43 -15.34 -20.66 -13.84
C ASN A 43 -14.72 -21.48 -14.97
N ALA A 44 -13.47 -21.21 -15.34
CA ALA A 44 -12.80 -21.85 -16.47
C ALA A 44 -12.24 -23.24 -16.14
N LEU A 45 -11.71 -23.41 -14.92
CA LEU A 45 -11.02 -24.64 -14.50
C LEU A 45 -11.94 -25.61 -13.75
N GLY A 46 -13.01 -25.11 -13.14
CA GLY A 46 -13.95 -25.93 -12.37
C GLY A 46 -13.28 -26.73 -11.25
N ASP A 47 -13.86 -27.87 -10.91
CA ASP A 47 -13.40 -28.74 -9.82
C ASP A 47 -12.22 -29.66 -10.24
N ASP A 48 -11.82 -29.63 -11.51
CA ASP A 48 -10.73 -30.46 -12.04
C ASP A 48 -9.34 -30.01 -11.58
N VAL A 49 -9.24 -28.76 -11.11
CA VAL A 49 -8.03 -28.10 -10.63
C VAL A 49 -8.27 -27.54 -9.24
N ASN A 50 -7.40 -27.92 -8.32
CA ASN A 50 -7.35 -27.33 -6.99
C ASN A 50 -6.73 -25.93 -7.05
N ILE A 51 -7.50 -24.90 -6.68
CA ILE A 51 -7.06 -23.51 -6.64
C ILE A 51 -6.83 -23.10 -5.19
N THR A 52 -5.56 -22.98 -4.79
CA THR A 52 -5.19 -22.39 -3.50
C THR A 52 -5.06 -20.88 -3.67
N VAL A 53 -5.75 -20.10 -2.83
CA VAL A 53 -5.70 -18.63 -2.88
C VAL A 53 -4.99 -18.10 -1.66
N MET A 54 -4.01 -17.22 -1.86
CA MET A 54 -3.27 -16.55 -0.78
C MET A 54 -3.08 -15.07 -1.14
N ARG A 55 -2.85 -14.21 -0.14
CA ARG A 55 -2.24 -12.89 -0.39
C ARG A 55 -0.86 -12.89 0.26
N ALA A 56 0.16 -12.42 -0.43
CA ALA A 56 1.52 -12.38 0.12
C ALA A 56 1.68 -11.18 1.07
N ARG A 57 2.29 -11.41 2.22
CA ARG A 57 2.85 -10.35 3.06
C ARG A 57 4.27 -10.04 2.60
N SER A 58 4.60 -8.77 2.35
CA SER A 58 5.99 -8.34 2.13
C SER A 58 6.80 -8.42 3.42
N SER A 59 8.12 -8.64 3.30
CA SER A 59 9.05 -8.52 4.43
C SER A 59 9.30 -7.07 4.86
N VAL A 60 8.90 -6.11 4.01
CA VAL A 60 8.98 -4.67 4.27
C VAL A 60 7.67 -4.18 4.87
N LEU A 61 7.76 -3.24 5.83
CA LEU A 61 6.58 -2.56 6.36
C LEU A 61 5.85 -1.82 5.24
N ALA A 62 4.68 -2.32 4.87
CA ALA A 62 3.75 -1.67 3.95
C ALA A 62 2.74 -0.80 4.72
N PRO A 63 2.27 0.31 4.13
CA PRO A 63 1.24 1.13 4.76
C PRO A 63 -0.08 0.37 4.85
N ILE A 64 -0.99 0.82 5.74
CA ILE A 64 -2.36 0.32 5.79
C ILE A 64 -2.99 0.46 4.41
N ALA A 65 -3.41 -0.68 3.83
CA ALA A 65 -3.97 -0.72 2.49
C ALA A 65 -5.29 0.08 2.38
N SER A 66 -5.53 0.66 1.21
CA SER A 66 -6.73 1.43 0.90
C SER A 66 -8.03 0.65 1.05
N ASP A 67 -7.98 -0.69 0.97
CA ASP A 67 -9.10 -1.60 1.24
C ASP A 67 -9.73 -1.40 2.63
N TYR A 68 -8.96 -0.89 3.61
CA TYR A 68 -9.44 -0.61 4.97
C TYR A 68 -9.84 0.85 5.20
N VAL A 69 -9.56 1.73 4.24
CA VAL A 69 -9.86 3.16 4.37
C VAL A 69 -11.33 3.38 4.00
N ASN A 70 -12.11 3.96 4.92
CA ASN A 70 -13.51 4.32 4.74
C ASN A 70 -13.68 5.77 4.27
N SER A 71 -12.78 6.68 4.66
CA SER A 71 -12.77 8.06 4.14
C SER A 71 -12.67 8.09 2.61
N ARG A 72 -13.29 9.09 2.00
CA ARG A 72 -13.36 9.25 0.55
C ARG A 72 -12.96 10.66 0.15
N HIS A 73 -12.13 10.76 -0.87
CA HIS A 73 -11.96 11.99 -1.63
C HIS A 73 -13.24 12.31 -2.41
N TRP A 74 -13.40 13.54 -2.91
CA TRP A 74 -14.61 13.91 -3.68
C TRP A 74 -14.80 13.06 -4.95
N THR A 75 -13.72 12.48 -5.48
CA THR A 75 -13.75 11.52 -6.60
C THR A 75 -14.27 10.13 -6.21
N GLY A 76 -14.59 9.88 -4.93
CA GLY A 76 -15.04 8.58 -4.43
C GLY A 76 -13.92 7.56 -4.19
N THR A 77 -12.65 7.96 -4.33
CA THR A 77 -11.51 7.09 -4.03
C THR A 77 -11.18 7.09 -2.53
N PRO A 78 -10.76 5.95 -1.94
CA PRO A 78 -10.26 5.93 -0.58
C PRO A 78 -9.09 6.90 -0.40
N ALA A 79 -9.11 7.69 0.67
CA ALA A 79 -8.07 8.69 0.89
C ALA A 79 -7.87 9.06 2.37
N TRP A 80 -6.62 9.36 2.70
CA TRP A 80 -6.21 10.14 3.85
C TRP A 80 -6.15 11.61 3.46
N ASN A 81 -6.74 12.49 4.28
CA ASN A 81 -6.54 13.93 4.16
C ASN A 81 -5.26 14.32 4.88
N ILE A 82 -4.45 15.17 4.25
CA ILE A 82 -3.25 15.76 4.85
C ILE A 82 -3.48 17.26 4.95
N SER A 83 -3.36 17.80 6.16
CA SER A 83 -3.29 19.24 6.42
C SER A 83 -1.84 19.61 6.74
N THR A 84 -1.29 20.61 6.05
CA THR A 84 0.06 21.15 6.30
C THR A 84 -0.04 22.50 6.99
N PHE A 85 0.86 22.75 7.93
CA PHE A 85 0.86 23.95 8.76
C PHE A 85 2.22 24.67 8.70
N SER A 86 2.21 26.00 8.87
CA SER A 86 3.47 26.77 8.99
C SER A 86 4.06 26.75 10.40
N ASP A 87 3.33 26.22 11.38
CA ASP A 87 3.70 26.22 12.79
C ASP A 87 3.47 24.86 13.45
N GLN A 88 4.31 24.54 14.42
CA GLN A 88 4.23 23.29 15.18
C GLN A 88 2.92 23.15 15.97
N ALA A 89 2.32 24.26 16.40
CA ALA A 89 1.05 24.25 17.11
C ALA A 89 -0.15 23.96 16.20
N ARG A 90 0.07 23.79 14.88
CA ARG A 90 -0.94 23.46 13.87
C ARG A 90 -2.09 24.47 13.83
N THR A 91 -1.76 25.76 13.96
CA THR A 91 -2.75 26.85 14.01
C THR A 91 -2.91 27.60 12.68
N GLN A 92 -1.88 27.57 11.83
CA GLN A 92 -1.83 28.26 10.55
C GLN A 92 -1.77 27.25 9.41
N LEU A 93 -2.95 26.84 8.91
CA LEU A 93 -3.07 25.93 7.77
C LEU A 93 -2.49 26.60 6.51
N THR A 94 -1.59 25.90 5.82
CA THR A 94 -0.97 26.37 4.58
C THR A 94 -1.51 25.66 3.34
N SER A 95 -1.78 24.36 3.46
CA SER A 95 -2.31 23.57 2.35
C SER A 95 -3.03 22.32 2.84
N GLU A 96 -3.87 21.76 1.96
CA GLU A 96 -4.46 20.45 2.13
C GLU A 96 -4.20 19.59 0.89
N SER A 97 -4.07 18.28 1.10
CA SER A 97 -3.88 17.29 0.06
C SER A 97 -4.55 15.96 0.44
N TRP A 98 -4.59 15.00 -0.50
CA TRP A 98 -5.17 13.69 -0.30
C TRP A 98 -4.26 12.59 -0.82
N ILE A 99 -3.90 11.63 0.02
CA ILE A 99 -3.09 10.47 -0.36
C ILE A 99 -3.86 9.17 -0.11
N VAL A 100 -3.36 8.07 -0.67
CA VAL A 100 -4.13 6.84 -0.84
C VAL A 100 -3.92 5.84 0.28
N ASP A 101 -2.80 5.99 0.99
CA ASP A 101 -2.33 5.09 2.03
C ASP A 101 -1.74 5.88 3.21
N ALA A 102 -1.33 5.17 4.26
CA ALA A 102 -0.83 5.77 5.49
C ALA A 102 0.71 5.97 5.47
N LYS A 103 1.25 6.44 4.35
CA LYS A 103 2.68 6.75 4.17
C LYS A 103 2.86 8.21 3.77
N TYR A 104 3.82 8.87 4.39
CA TYR A 104 4.21 10.24 4.05
C TYR A 104 5.67 10.33 3.63
N LEU A 105 5.94 11.13 2.60
CA LEU A 105 7.27 11.52 2.17
C LEU A 105 7.33 13.05 2.10
N SER A 106 8.23 13.64 2.88
CA SER A 106 8.49 15.07 2.89
C SER A 106 8.99 15.53 1.52
N PRO A 107 8.37 16.56 0.91
CA PRO A 107 8.90 17.22 -0.27
C PRO A 107 10.27 17.85 -0.03
N ASN A 108 10.57 18.19 1.23
CA ASN A 108 11.83 18.77 1.68
C ASN A 108 12.92 17.71 1.93
N LYS A 109 12.59 16.41 1.81
CA LYS A 109 13.60 15.35 1.81
C LYS A 109 14.53 15.59 0.63
N THR A 110 15.76 16.01 0.92
CA THR A 110 16.78 16.31 -0.09
C THR A 110 16.80 15.26 -1.19
N SER A 111 16.20 15.57 -2.35
CA SER A 111 16.34 14.74 -3.52
C SER A 111 17.80 14.85 -3.94
N THR A 112 18.57 13.80 -3.77
CA THR A 112 19.83 13.67 -4.52
C THR A 112 19.47 13.42 -5.99
N HIS A 113 18.89 14.40 -6.67
CA HIS A 113 18.92 14.44 -8.12
C HIS A 113 20.37 14.72 -8.52
N THR A 114 21.11 13.67 -8.86
CA THR A 114 22.24 13.78 -9.77
C THR A 114 21.67 14.02 -11.15
N SER A 115 21.46 15.29 -11.49
CA SER A 115 21.46 15.69 -12.89
C SER A 115 22.87 15.41 -13.41
N ILE A 116 23.03 14.39 -14.25
CA ILE A 116 24.20 14.30 -15.11
C ILE A 116 23.92 15.27 -16.25
N ASP A 117 24.44 16.49 -16.13
CA ASP A 117 24.56 17.38 -17.27
C ASP A 117 25.76 16.91 -18.10
N ASP A 118 25.48 16.28 -19.25
CA ASP A 118 26.48 16.01 -20.27
C ASP A 118 26.79 17.31 -21.02
N SER A 119 27.47 18.24 -20.34
CA SER A 119 28.17 19.38 -20.95
C SER A 119 28.90 20.24 -19.91
N VAL A 120 30.22 20.18 -19.96
CA VAL A 120 31.17 21.21 -19.45
C VAL A 120 31.27 21.31 -17.91
N GLY A 121 32.38 20.76 -17.40
CA GLY A 121 32.76 20.74 -16.00
C GLY A 121 32.79 22.12 -15.33
N ASN A 122 31.67 22.49 -14.72
CA ASN A 122 31.61 23.54 -13.71
C ASN A 122 31.01 22.93 -12.44
N SER A 123 31.83 22.79 -11.40
CA SER A 123 31.41 22.30 -10.09
C SER A 123 30.48 23.34 -9.46
N ILE A 124 29.17 23.15 -9.60
CA ILE A 124 28.20 23.92 -8.84
C ILE A 124 28.16 23.35 -7.42
N ILE A 125 28.57 24.17 -6.46
CA ILE A 125 28.35 23.92 -5.04
C ILE A 125 26.84 23.75 -4.85
N LYS A 126 26.38 22.51 -4.64
CA LYS A 126 25.01 22.24 -4.19
C LYS A 126 24.88 22.84 -2.79
N SER A 127 24.27 24.02 -2.66
CA SER A 127 23.90 24.55 -1.36
C SER A 127 22.99 23.52 -0.69
N ALA A 128 23.41 22.98 0.46
CA ALA A 128 22.55 22.16 1.28
C ALA A 128 21.32 23.01 1.63
N GLN A 129 20.17 22.71 1.02
CA GLN A 129 18.89 23.27 1.45
C GLN A 129 18.72 22.90 2.93
N GLU A 130 18.48 23.89 3.79
CA GLU A 130 18.14 23.64 5.19
C GLU A 130 16.98 22.64 5.24
N LYS A 131 17.11 21.61 6.07
CA LYS A 131 16.02 20.65 6.29
C LYS A 131 14.84 21.38 6.93
N VAL A 132 13.88 21.78 6.12
CA VAL A 132 12.63 22.38 6.57
C VAL A 132 11.79 21.28 7.21
N THR A 133 11.32 21.52 8.42
CA THR A 133 10.41 20.62 9.12
C THR A 133 9.00 20.82 8.59
N ASP A 134 8.37 19.75 8.13
CA ASP A 134 6.96 19.73 7.78
C ASP A 134 6.16 19.50 9.06
N PHE A 135 5.19 20.38 9.32
CA PHE A 135 4.19 20.19 10.36
C PHE A 135 2.90 19.75 9.69
N ILE A 136 2.56 18.46 9.81
CA ILE A 136 1.36 17.92 9.18
C ILE A 136 0.47 17.21 10.19
N THR A 137 -0.81 17.16 9.82
CA THR A 137 -1.81 16.26 10.40
C THR A 137 -2.41 15.43 9.27
N MET A 138 -2.32 14.10 9.36
CA MET A 138 -3.02 13.19 8.46
C MET A 138 -4.23 12.54 9.16
N LYS A 139 -5.35 12.44 8.45
CA LYS A 139 -6.59 11.86 8.99
C LYS A 139 -7.26 10.91 8.01
N ALA A 140 -7.76 9.80 8.52
CA ALA A 140 -8.67 8.91 7.81
C ALA A 140 -9.55 8.13 8.78
N ASP A 141 -10.75 7.81 8.33
CA ASP A 141 -11.63 6.82 8.93
C ASP A 141 -11.24 5.45 8.41
N ILE A 142 -10.92 4.53 9.31
CA ILE A 142 -10.51 3.16 9.03
C ILE A 142 -11.62 2.20 9.45
N LYS A 143 -11.94 1.24 8.57
CA LYS A 143 -12.97 0.23 8.76
C LYS A 143 -12.34 -1.16 8.65
N PRO A 144 -12.06 -1.83 9.79
CA PRO A 144 -11.52 -3.19 9.80
C PRO A 144 -12.43 -4.17 9.08
N LEU A 145 -11.83 -5.14 8.39
CA LEU A 145 -12.56 -6.21 7.73
C LEU A 145 -12.82 -7.41 8.65
N GLN A 146 -12.06 -7.52 9.74
CA GLN A 146 -12.17 -8.61 10.71
C GLN A 146 -12.01 -8.09 12.14
N THR A 147 -12.74 -8.71 13.07
CA THR A 147 -12.67 -8.39 14.50
C THR A 147 -11.45 -9.04 15.12
N GLY A 148 -10.76 -8.31 16.00
CA GLY A 148 -9.69 -8.82 16.85
C GLY A 148 -8.52 -7.85 16.95
N ILE A 149 -7.38 -8.39 17.39
CA ILE A 149 -6.15 -7.63 17.58
C ILE A 149 -5.54 -7.25 16.24
N HIS A 150 -5.38 -5.95 16.01
CA HIS A 150 -4.58 -5.35 14.95
C HIS A 150 -3.28 -4.84 15.54
N SER A 151 -2.15 -5.36 15.07
CA SER A 151 -0.83 -4.90 15.50
C SER A 151 -0.40 -3.73 14.62
N LEU A 152 -0.59 -2.51 15.09
CA LEU A 152 -0.14 -1.29 14.42
C LEU A 152 1.39 -1.28 14.38
N LYS A 153 1.96 -0.87 13.25
CA LYS A 153 3.41 -0.82 13.04
C LYS A 153 3.81 0.52 12.45
N VAL A 154 4.71 1.21 13.11
CA VAL A 154 5.15 2.55 12.70
C VAL A 154 6.65 2.55 12.49
N LYS A 155 7.06 3.09 11.33
CA LYS A 155 8.42 3.52 11.08
C LYS A 155 8.38 5.00 10.74
N ALA A 156 9.00 5.86 11.55
CA ALA A 156 8.96 7.30 11.36
C ALA A 156 10.34 7.92 11.56
N LEU A 157 10.67 8.91 10.74
CA LEU A 157 11.88 9.72 10.85
C LEU A 157 11.46 11.16 11.14
N GLY A 158 11.30 11.47 12.42
CA GLY A 158 10.73 12.72 12.93
C GLY A 158 9.92 12.47 14.21
N LYS A 159 9.17 13.48 14.63
CA LYS A 159 8.19 13.34 15.72
C LYS A 159 6.88 12.86 15.12
N PHE A 160 6.36 11.75 15.62
CA PHE A 160 5.14 11.10 15.15
C PHE A 160 4.24 10.81 16.34
N GLU A 161 2.96 11.10 16.21
CA GLU A 161 1.92 10.76 17.18
C GLU A 161 0.70 10.19 16.46
N LEU A 162 0.27 8.99 16.86
CA LEU A 162 -0.97 8.38 16.39
C LEU A 162 -2.02 8.41 17.49
N THR A 163 -3.19 8.92 17.12
CA THR A 163 -4.40 8.95 17.92
C THR A 163 -5.52 8.20 17.18
N VAL A 164 -6.26 7.36 17.89
CA VAL A 164 -7.44 6.66 17.36
C VAL A 164 -8.66 7.04 18.20
N ASN A 165 -9.70 7.56 17.57
CA ASN A 165 -10.90 8.07 18.24
C ASN A 165 -10.59 9.06 19.38
N GLY A 166 -9.57 9.91 19.19
CA GLY A 166 -9.13 10.87 20.20
C GLY A 166 -8.24 10.30 21.31
N GLN A 167 -8.01 8.97 21.34
CA GLN A 167 -7.09 8.33 22.30
C GLN A 167 -5.70 8.16 21.70
N LYS A 168 -4.69 8.70 22.38
CA LYS A 168 -3.28 8.57 21.99
C LYS A 168 -2.80 7.14 22.18
N LEU A 169 -2.25 6.53 21.13
CA LEU A 169 -1.81 5.13 21.14
C LEU A 169 -0.31 4.96 21.01
N LEU A 170 0.32 5.69 20.08
CA LEU A 170 1.73 5.53 19.75
C LEU A 170 2.39 6.89 19.55
N THR A 171 3.56 7.07 20.16
CA THR A 171 4.42 8.24 19.94
C THR A 171 5.83 7.79 19.60
N HIS A 172 6.48 8.48 18.67
CA HIS A 172 7.87 8.29 18.32
C HIS A 172 8.53 9.65 18.12
N GLU A 173 9.80 9.78 18.50
CA GLU A 173 10.62 10.92 18.14
C GLU A 173 12.05 10.44 17.89
N GLY A 174 12.54 10.67 16.68
CA GLY A 174 13.90 10.26 16.34
C GLY A 174 14.13 10.16 14.85
N MET A 175 15.39 9.88 14.49
CA MET A 175 15.82 9.65 13.12
C MET A 175 16.28 8.19 12.93
N ASN A 176 15.79 7.28 13.76
CA ASN A 176 16.11 5.85 13.65
C ASN A 176 15.10 5.14 12.76
N ASN A 177 15.51 4.02 12.17
CA ASN A 177 14.68 3.25 11.24
C ASN A 177 13.95 2.09 11.92
N GLU A 178 13.78 2.15 13.24
CA GLU A 178 13.15 1.09 14.02
C GLU A 178 11.63 1.04 13.74
N VAL A 179 11.08 -0.17 13.73
CA VAL A 179 9.64 -0.38 13.61
C VAL A 179 9.08 -0.55 15.02
N LEU A 180 8.28 0.43 15.45
CA LEU A 180 7.50 0.34 16.69
C LEU A 180 6.21 -0.42 16.43
N SER A 181 5.74 -1.16 17.43
CA SER A 181 4.50 -1.93 17.34
C SER A 181 3.59 -1.63 18.54
N HIS A 182 2.29 -1.54 18.28
CA HIS A 182 1.26 -1.36 19.30
C HIS A 182 -0.01 -2.11 18.91
N ASP A 183 -0.50 -2.95 19.80
CA ASP A 183 -1.69 -3.75 19.56
C ASP A 183 -2.95 -2.96 19.95
N ILE A 184 -3.96 -2.98 19.08
CA ILE A 184 -5.29 -2.44 19.35
C ILE A 184 -6.34 -3.48 18.98
N GLU A 185 -7.40 -3.59 19.80
CA GLU A 185 -8.56 -4.41 19.47
C GLU A 185 -9.56 -3.58 18.65
N LEU A 186 -9.88 -4.04 17.45
CA LEU A 186 -10.85 -3.40 16.57
C LEU A 186 -11.93 -4.39 16.16
N VAL A 187 -13.11 -3.88 15.85
CA VAL A 187 -14.29 -4.66 15.47
C VAL A 187 -14.54 -4.52 13.98
N ALA A 188 -14.83 -5.64 13.31
CA ALA A 188 -15.16 -5.65 11.89
C ALA A 188 -16.36 -4.74 11.60
N GLY A 189 -16.25 -3.90 10.57
CA GLY A 189 -17.35 -3.06 10.11
C GLY A 189 -17.56 -1.77 10.92
N GLU A 190 -16.97 -1.65 12.10
CA GLU A 190 -16.93 -0.40 12.86
C GLU A 190 -15.95 0.59 12.23
N VAL A 191 -16.20 1.89 12.43
CA VAL A 191 -15.38 2.96 11.86
C VAL A 191 -14.58 3.63 12.97
N TYR A 192 -13.27 3.75 12.75
CA TYR A 192 -12.33 4.33 13.70
C TYR A 192 -11.60 5.50 13.03
N GLN A 193 -11.60 6.67 13.66
CA GLN A 193 -10.87 7.82 13.15
C GLN A 193 -9.40 7.74 13.58
N PHE A 194 -8.51 7.59 12.61
CA PHE A 194 -7.07 7.64 12.78
C PHE A 194 -6.58 9.05 12.49
N VAL A 195 -5.82 9.61 13.40
CA VAL A 195 -5.19 10.93 13.29
C VAL A 195 -3.70 10.77 13.57
N ILE A 196 -2.88 11.20 12.62
CA ILE A 196 -1.43 11.20 12.73
C ILE A 196 -0.96 12.65 12.75
N ASP A 197 -0.27 13.04 13.80
CA ASP A 197 0.47 14.30 13.86
C ASP A 197 1.95 14.00 13.63
N TYR A 198 2.53 14.63 12.61
CA TYR A 198 3.95 14.48 12.27
C TYR A 198 4.66 15.83 12.18
N ASP A 199 5.80 15.93 12.88
CA ASP A 199 6.76 17.03 12.74
C ASP A 199 8.08 16.41 12.24
N GLY A 200 8.45 16.64 10.98
CA GLY A 200 9.72 16.12 10.48
C GLY A 200 10.01 16.50 9.04
N SER A 201 11.22 16.17 8.57
CA SER A 201 11.73 16.56 7.24
C SER A 201 12.04 15.35 6.35
N ASP A 202 11.45 14.18 6.65
CA ASP A 202 11.80 12.94 5.95
C ASP A 202 10.56 12.10 5.62
N SER A 203 10.18 11.11 6.44
CA SER A 203 9.08 10.20 6.10
C SER A 203 8.54 9.43 7.30
N PHE A 204 7.33 8.90 7.13
CA PHE A 204 6.82 7.82 7.98
C PHE A 204 5.98 6.82 7.18
N VAL A 205 5.81 5.63 7.75
CA VAL A 205 4.87 4.59 7.29
C VAL A 205 4.12 4.07 8.52
N LEU A 206 2.79 4.13 8.47
CA LEU A 206 1.90 3.41 9.38
C LEU A 206 1.35 2.18 8.63
N GLY A 207 1.78 0.99 9.04
CA GLY A 207 1.23 -0.28 8.62
C GLY A 207 0.51 -0.98 9.77
N TRP A 208 -0.02 -2.17 9.49
CA TRP A 208 -0.54 -3.04 10.54
C TRP A 208 -0.53 -4.52 10.16
N ASP A 209 -0.65 -5.38 11.15
CA ASP A 209 -1.06 -6.78 10.98
C ASP A 209 -2.50 -6.92 11.48
N ALA A 210 -3.45 -7.20 10.59
CA ALA A 210 -4.86 -7.38 10.93
C ALA A 210 -5.20 -8.85 11.28
N PRO A 211 -6.17 -9.10 12.18
CA PRO A 211 -6.61 -10.43 12.57
C PRO A 211 -7.34 -11.14 11.44
N GLY A 212 -7.33 -12.48 11.52
CA GLY A 212 -7.86 -13.37 10.47
C GLY A 212 -7.09 -13.31 9.14
N ASN A 213 -5.87 -12.79 9.24
CA ASN A 213 -4.75 -12.86 8.29
C ASN A 213 -5.20 -13.06 6.84
N LEU A 214 -5.64 -11.97 6.20
CA LEU A 214 -5.78 -11.94 4.74
C LEU A 214 -4.47 -12.28 4.03
N PHE A 215 -3.33 -12.06 4.70
CA PHE A 215 -1.99 -12.23 4.16
C PHE A 215 -1.26 -13.43 4.78
N SER A 216 -0.81 -14.33 3.93
CA SER A 216 0.10 -15.41 4.30
C SER A 216 1.51 -14.86 4.51
N ASP A 217 2.19 -15.34 5.56
CA ASP A 217 3.61 -15.06 5.74
C ASP A 217 4.47 -15.66 4.62
N GLU A 218 5.71 -15.19 4.54
CA GLU A 218 6.66 -15.56 3.49
C GLU A 218 6.93 -17.05 3.39
N ALA A 219 7.16 -17.72 4.52
CA ALA A 219 7.45 -19.15 4.54
C ALA A 219 6.26 -19.93 3.98
N ASN A 220 5.04 -19.57 4.37
CA ASN A 220 3.82 -20.24 3.97
C ASN A 220 3.49 -20.06 2.48
N TYR A 221 3.54 -18.83 1.95
CA TYR A 221 3.21 -18.64 0.52
C TYR A 221 4.31 -19.19 -0.40
N LEU A 222 5.58 -19.18 0.01
CA LEU A 222 6.66 -19.78 -0.78
C LEU A 222 6.61 -21.30 -0.77
N ALA A 223 6.21 -21.91 0.36
CA ALA A 223 5.97 -23.35 0.41
C ALA A 223 4.80 -23.75 -0.50
N ALA A 224 3.71 -22.99 -0.49
CA ALA A 224 2.59 -23.21 -1.41
C ALA A 224 3.02 -23.03 -2.88
N ALA A 225 3.81 -22.00 -3.18
CA ALA A 225 4.30 -21.74 -4.53
C ALA A 225 5.15 -22.90 -5.04
N LYS A 226 6.07 -23.43 -4.22
CA LYS A 226 6.94 -24.56 -4.56
C LYS A 226 6.16 -25.86 -4.82
N ASN A 227 5.04 -26.06 -4.15
CA ASN A 227 4.22 -27.27 -4.25
C ASN A 227 3.16 -27.20 -5.36
N ALA A 228 2.90 -26.02 -5.93
CA ALA A 228 1.94 -25.85 -7.01
C ALA A 228 2.55 -26.24 -8.38
N ASP A 229 1.71 -26.72 -9.30
CA ASP A 229 2.12 -27.00 -10.68
C ASP A 229 2.46 -25.68 -11.42
N ALA A 230 1.73 -24.62 -11.08
CA ALA A 230 1.94 -23.26 -11.56
C ALA A 230 1.50 -22.23 -10.50
N VAL A 231 2.13 -21.06 -10.53
CA VAL A 231 1.72 -19.89 -9.76
C VAL A 231 1.10 -18.89 -10.72
N VAL A 232 -0.05 -18.34 -10.34
CA VAL A 232 -0.74 -17.29 -11.08
C VAL A 232 -0.79 -16.05 -10.19
N TYR A 233 0.06 -15.08 -10.51
CA TYR A 233 0.15 -13.83 -9.78
C TYR A 233 -0.69 -12.74 -10.46
N PHE A 234 -1.58 -12.08 -9.71
CA PHE A 234 -2.33 -10.91 -10.18
C PHE A 234 -1.93 -9.66 -9.39
N GLY A 235 -1.21 -8.76 -10.04
CA GLY A 235 -0.75 -7.50 -9.46
C GLY A 235 -0.98 -6.30 -10.36
N GLY A 236 -0.15 -5.29 -10.14
CA GLY A 236 -0.28 -3.99 -10.79
C GLY A 236 -0.86 -2.92 -9.88
N LEU A 237 -1.62 -2.03 -10.48
CA LEU A 237 -2.26 -0.87 -9.87
C LEU A 237 -3.72 -1.18 -9.54
N SER A 238 -4.33 -0.28 -8.79
CA SER A 238 -5.77 -0.21 -8.54
C SER A 238 -6.25 1.24 -8.67
N HIS A 239 -7.56 1.48 -8.56
CA HIS A 239 -8.11 2.85 -8.50
C HIS A 239 -7.72 3.63 -7.23
N GLY A 240 -7.01 2.99 -6.31
CA GLY A 240 -6.26 3.71 -5.29
C GLY A 240 -4.99 4.34 -5.87
N ASP A 241 -4.30 3.64 -6.77
CA ASP A 241 -2.97 4.01 -7.23
C ASP A 241 -2.99 4.83 -8.54
N ASP A 242 -3.92 4.51 -9.46
CA ASP A 242 -4.10 5.19 -10.75
C ASP A 242 -5.51 5.82 -10.76
N ARG A 243 -5.58 7.13 -10.54
CA ARG A 243 -6.85 7.82 -10.24
C ARG A 243 -6.91 9.26 -10.75
N GLU A 244 -8.15 9.76 -10.82
CA GLU A 244 -8.43 11.13 -11.22
C GLU A 244 -7.79 12.16 -10.27
N ALA A 245 -7.23 13.22 -10.89
CA ALA A 245 -6.69 14.43 -10.26
C ALA A 245 -5.40 14.28 -9.44
N ILE A 246 -4.87 13.07 -9.26
CA ILE A 246 -3.68 12.84 -8.43
C ILE A 246 -2.74 11.89 -9.17
N ASP A 247 -1.61 12.44 -9.63
CA ASP A 247 -0.56 11.68 -10.27
C ASP A 247 0.16 10.75 -9.28
N ARG A 248 0.75 9.68 -9.80
CA ARG A 248 1.62 8.79 -9.02
C ARG A 248 2.98 9.47 -8.77
N ASP A 249 3.51 9.27 -7.57
CA ASP A 249 4.84 9.78 -7.20
C ASP A 249 5.98 9.11 -8.00
N ASP A 250 5.79 7.84 -8.36
CA ASP A 250 6.74 7.06 -9.14
C ASP A 250 6.07 5.94 -9.95
N MET A 251 6.85 5.29 -10.82
CA MET A 251 6.39 4.16 -11.65
C MET A 251 6.49 2.81 -10.94
N LYS A 252 6.83 2.75 -9.63
CA LYS A 252 7.00 1.47 -8.94
C LYS A 252 5.66 0.83 -8.63
N LEU A 253 5.68 -0.49 -8.51
CA LEU A 253 4.50 -1.21 -8.06
C LEU A 253 4.25 -0.95 -6.56
N PRO A 254 3.00 -0.63 -6.17
CA PRO A 254 2.66 -0.39 -4.78
C PRO A 254 2.80 -1.67 -3.97
N ASN A 255 2.90 -1.57 -2.64
CA ASN A 255 2.86 -2.71 -1.72
C ASN A 255 3.96 -3.78 -1.92
N ALA A 256 5.16 -3.34 -2.36
CA ALA A 256 6.35 -4.20 -2.51
C ALA A 256 6.12 -5.44 -3.40
N GLN A 257 5.30 -5.30 -4.44
CA GLN A 257 5.01 -6.39 -5.37
C GLN A 257 6.25 -6.92 -6.08
N ASP A 258 7.25 -6.07 -6.40
CA ASP A 258 8.50 -6.48 -7.05
C ASP A 258 9.25 -7.55 -6.24
N GLU A 259 9.29 -7.39 -4.92
CA GLU A 259 9.89 -8.35 -3.99
C GLU A 259 9.14 -9.70 -4.04
N ILE A 260 7.82 -9.64 -3.94
CA ILE A 260 6.96 -10.83 -3.93
C ILE A 260 7.08 -11.58 -5.26
N ILE A 261 7.00 -10.88 -6.39
CA ILE A 261 7.10 -11.47 -7.74
C ILE A 261 8.45 -12.15 -7.92
N THR A 262 9.54 -11.49 -7.51
CA THR A 262 10.91 -12.05 -7.61
C THR A 262 11.06 -13.33 -6.78
N LYS A 263 10.51 -13.35 -5.55
CA LYS A 263 10.52 -14.54 -4.69
C LYS A 263 9.67 -15.68 -5.27
N LEU A 264 8.50 -15.37 -5.82
CA LEU A 264 7.62 -16.37 -6.46
C LEU A 264 8.27 -16.99 -7.71
N LEU A 265 8.86 -16.18 -8.60
CA LEU A 265 9.60 -16.65 -9.78
C LEU A 265 10.77 -17.57 -9.40
N SER A 266 11.43 -17.27 -8.27
CA SER A 266 12.52 -18.08 -7.74
C SER A 266 12.02 -19.40 -7.14
N ALA A 267 10.85 -19.38 -6.48
CA ALA A 267 10.27 -20.56 -5.84
C ALA A 267 9.58 -21.51 -6.84
N ASN A 268 8.99 -20.97 -7.91
CA ASN A 268 8.35 -21.73 -8.97
C ASN A 268 8.58 -21.08 -10.34
N PRO A 269 9.38 -21.69 -11.24
CA PRO A 269 9.64 -21.13 -12.56
C PRO A 269 8.40 -21.13 -13.48
N ASN A 270 7.35 -21.89 -13.16
CA ASN A 270 6.06 -21.86 -13.85
C ASN A 270 5.15 -20.77 -13.26
N THR A 271 5.70 -19.60 -12.96
CA THR A 271 4.95 -18.44 -12.48
C THR A 271 4.49 -17.60 -13.66
N ILE A 272 3.20 -17.28 -13.71
CA ILE A 272 2.58 -16.39 -14.69
C ILE A 272 2.18 -15.11 -13.96
N VAL A 273 2.64 -13.97 -14.46
CA VAL A 273 2.38 -12.65 -13.87
C VAL A 273 1.39 -11.90 -14.75
N PHE A 274 0.22 -11.59 -14.18
CA PHE A 274 -0.81 -10.74 -14.76
C PHE A 274 -0.75 -9.36 -14.11
N MET A 275 -0.70 -8.33 -14.95
CA MET A 275 -0.63 -6.94 -14.52
C MET A 275 -1.91 -6.21 -14.91
N VAL A 276 -2.57 -5.62 -13.94
CA VAL A 276 -3.69 -4.70 -14.14
C VAL A 276 -3.18 -3.29 -13.90
N ALA A 277 -3.09 -2.46 -14.93
CA ALA A 277 -2.65 -1.07 -14.83
C ALA A 277 -3.20 -0.23 -15.99
N GLY A 278 -3.51 1.04 -15.72
CA GLY A 278 -3.91 2.02 -16.75
C GLY A 278 -2.71 2.75 -17.38
N SER A 279 -1.54 2.62 -16.76
CA SER A 279 -0.29 3.30 -17.11
C SER A 279 0.92 2.38 -16.87
N ALA A 280 2.09 2.82 -17.34
CA ALA A 280 3.36 2.10 -17.15
C ALA A 280 3.91 2.22 -15.72
#